data_AF-A0A3M1LJI7-F1
#
_entry.id   AF-A0A3M1LJI7-F1
#
_cell.length_a   1.000
_cell.length_b   1.000
_cell.length_c   1.000
_cell.angle_alpha   90.00
_cell.angle_beta   90.00
_cell.angle_gamma   90.00
#
_symmetry.space_group_name_H-M   'P 1'
#
loop_
_entity.id
_entity.type
_entity.pdbx_description
1 polymer ?
#
loop_
_entity_poly.entity_id
_entity_poly.type
_entity_poly.pdbx_seq_one_letter_code
_entity_poly.pdbx_strand_id
1 'polypeptide(L)'
;MKSFRVFLFSLLVLLIPRLGFGGEGMWLPLLLKALNEADMKSLGMRMSAEDIYSVNRGSLKDAIVRFGGGCTGSIISSRGLLLTNHHCGYGQIQAHSSLEHNYLEEGFWAKDLSEELPNPGLSVTFIVSMHDVTERVLQGVSEDLEPRERQSRIDRNIAALRKDFPRQPHEDVQVRPFFQGNQYFLFVTVTYRDVRLVGAPPSSIGKFGYDTDNWVWPRHTGDFALFRVYADPNNLPAEYSPDNVPFTPKHFLPISLDGIREGDFTLVFGFPGRTQEYLPSPAVQQIIEVIDPALIAVRDRSLNVINAAMKADPAVKIQYASKQSSLANGWKKWQGEMLGLQKTDALSKKRRFEEELTLRLQRNPELRRRYGGLLDDFTRFYQQRAPLVRAAIYYSEITGRNVDLFRLAAYARRLENAFKNHGPQGFESARDNLLPTFERIYKNYRPEIDRDVFAAVMPLYLEELPEHFIAAEARQGFQAAGNDYQQWAAQLFE
;
A
#
# COMPACT_ATOMS: atom_id res chain seq x y z
N MET A 1 31.28 -59.53 19.33
CA MET A 1 29.91 -58.97 19.22
C MET A 1 29.69 -57.74 20.11
N LYS A 2 30.54 -56.70 20.02
CA LYS A 2 30.31 -55.40 20.72
C LYS A 2 30.66 -54.15 19.90
N SER A 3 31.14 -54.29 18.66
CA SER A 3 31.56 -53.16 17.82
C SER A 3 30.63 -52.83 16.64
N PHE A 4 29.59 -53.63 16.39
CA PHE A 4 28.69 -53.42 15.23
C PHE A 4 27.38 -52.68 15.57
N ARG A 5 27.11 -52.40 16.86
CA ARG A 5 25.89 -51.70 17.30
C ARG A 5 26.03 -50.18 17.43
N VAL A 6 27.25 -49.64 17.39
CA VAL A 6 27.48 -48.19 17.52
C VAL A 6 27.41 -47.47 16.17
N PHE A 7 27.74 -48.17 15.06
CA PHE A 7 27.70 -47.55 13.72
C PHE A 7 26.28 -47.40 13.15
N LEU A 8 25.31 -48.19 13.62
CA LEU A 8 23.91 -48.09 13.19
C LEU A 8 23.14 -46.95 13.88
N PHE A 9 23.63 -46.45 15.02
CA PHE A 9 23.00 -45.34 15.74
C PHE A 9 23.48 -43.97 15.25
N SER A 10 24.68 -43.90 14.65
CA SER A 10 25.20 -42.67 14.03
C SER A 10 24.66 -42.43 12.62
N LEU A 11 24.13 -43.45 11.94
CA LEU A 11 23.52 -43.32 10.61
C LEU A 11 22.03 -42.96 10.65
N LEU A 12 21.37 -43.06 11.81
CA LEU A 12 19.94 -42.79 11.96
C LEU A 12 19.59 -41.32 12.28
N VAL A 13 20.60 -40.46 12.49
CA VAL A 13 20.43 -39.04 12.85
C VAL A 13 20.44 -38.11 11.62
N LEU A 14 20.69 -38.63 10.40
CA LEU A 14 20.84 -37.85 9.17
C LEU A 14 19.62 -37.87 8.22
N LEU A 15 18.49 -38.43 8.63
CA LEU A 15 17.25 -38.51 7.83
C LEU A 15 16.04 -37.89 8.53
N ILE A 16 16.23 -36.82 9.29
CA ILE A 16 15.13 -35.89 9.53
C ILE A 16 15.02 -35.05 8.25
N PRO A 17 13.92 -35.12 7.48
CA PRO A 17 13.68 -34.10 6.48
C PRO A 17 13.60 -32.80 7.26
N ARG A 18 14.61 -31.94 7.11
CA ARG A 18 14.43 -30.52 7.40
C ARG A 18 13.38 -30.04 6.40
N LEU A 19 12.11 -30.24 6.73
CA LEU A 19 11.04 -29.40 6.25
C LEU A 19 11.30 -28.02 6.87
N GLY A 20 12.31 -27.33 6.33
CA GLY A 20 12.52 -25.92 6.53
C GLY A 20 11.39 -25.20 5.82
N PHE A 21 10.19 -25.26 6.37
CA PHE A 21 9.15 -24.28 6.11
C PHE A 21 9.49 -23.06 6.97
N GLY A 22 10.45 -22.28 6.49
CA GLY A 22 10.95 -21.09 7.19
C GLY A 22 11.94 -20.35 6.31
N GLY A 23 11.43 -19.48 5.45
CA GLY A 23 12.24 -18.60 4.61
C GLY A 23 11.42 -17.47 4.00
N GLU A 24 10.14 -17.74 3.69
CA GLU A 24 9.21 -16.76 3.14
C GLU A 24 8.26 -16.25 4.23
N GLY A 25 8.11 -14.93 4.36
CA GLY A 25 7.18 -14.32 5.30
C GLY A 25 7.53 -12.87 5.63
N MET A 26 6.49 -12.09 5.99
CA MET A 26 6.64 -10.73 6.51
C MET A 26 6.45 -10.78 8.03
N TRP A 27 7.55 -10.76 8.76
CA TRP A 27 7.58 -11.06 10.19
C TRP A 27 7.39 -9.80 11.05
N LEU A 28 6.65 -9.93 12.14
CA LEU A 28 6.56 -8.86 13.15
C LEU A 28 7.89 -8.73 13.89
N PRO A 29 8.54 -7.55 13.91
CA PRO A 29 9.84 -7.37 14.56
C PRO A 29 9.85 -7.77 16.05
N LEU A 30 8.73 -7.55 16.74
CA LEU A 30 8.52 -7.93 18.14
C LEU A 30 8.70 -9.45 18.39
N LEU A 31 8.48 -10.29 17.37
CA LEU A 31 8.48 -11.75 17.49
C LEU A 31 9.77 -12.41 16.98
N LEU A 32 10.71 -11.63 16.42
CA LEU A 32 11.91 -12.18 15.75
C LEU A 32 12.75 -13.08 16.67
N LYS A 33 12.93 -12.68 17.94
CA LYS A 33 13.71 -13.46 18.92
C LYS A 33 13.13 -14.85 19.12
N ALA A 34 11.81 -14.97 19.15
CA ALA A 34 11.11 -16.23 19.39
C ALA A 34 10.97 -17.09 18.14
N LEU A 35 10.81 -16.47 16.97
CA LEU A 35 10.36 -17.18 15.76
C LEU A 35 11.41 -17.28 14.65
N ASN A 36 12.37 -16.36 14.56
CA ASN A 36 13.16 -16.19 13.34
C ASN A 36 14.67 -16.04 13.57
N GLU A 37 15.12 -15.60 14.75
CA GLU A 37 16.53 -15.26 14.98
C GLU A 37 17.49 -16.42 14.71
N ALA A 38 17.12 -17.65 15.13
CA ALA A 38 17.93 -18.83 14.90
C ALA A 38 18.12 -19.10 13.39
N ASP A 39 17.05 -19.03 12.62
CA ASP A 39 17.08 -19.23 11.18
C ASP A 39 17.88 -18.12 10.49
N MET A 40 17.66 -16.85 10.86
CA MET A 40 18.40 -15.71 10.33
C MET A 40 19.91 -15.82 10.59
N LYS A 41 20.31 -16.28 11.80
CA LYS A 41 21.73 -16.54 12.11
C LYS A 41 22.29 -17.69 11.29
N SER A 42 21.51 -18.75 11.06
CA SER A 42 21.92 -19.85 10.19
C SER A 42 22.16 -19.41 8.73
N LEU A 43 21.47 -18.35 8.30
CA LEU A 43 21.62 -17.72 6.99
C LEU A 43 22.73 -16.66 6.93
N GLY A 44 23.43 -16.40 8.04
CA GLY A 44 24.57 -15.48 8.08
C GLY A 44 24.34 -14.14 8.78
N MET A 45 23.16 -13.91 9.38
CA MET A 45 22.94 -12.74 10.22
C MET A 45 23.88 -12.76 11.43
N ARG A 46 24.64 -11.67 11.61
CA ARG A 46 25.54 -11.51 12.77
C ARG A 46 24.93 -10.73 13.94
N MET A 47 23.89 -9.93 13.65
CA MET A 47 23.17 -9.15 14.65
C MET A 47 22.26 -10.05 15.50
N SER A 48 21.74 -9.49 16.60
CA SER A 48 20.67 -10.08 17.39
C SER A 48 19.30 -9.55 16.97
N ALA A 49 18.22 -10.22 17.40
CA ALA A 49 16.87 -9.70 17.22
C ALA A 49 16.67 -8.33 17.93
N GLU A 50 17.37 -8.09 19.04
CA GLU A 50 17.31 -6.82 19.78
C GLU A 50 17.99 -5.66 19.05
N ASP A 51 18.93 -5.94 18.15
CA ASP A 51 19.50 -4.92 17.25
C ASP A 51 18.49 -4.48 16.20
N ILE A 52 17.58 -5.36 15.78
CA ILE A 52 16.51 -5.05 14.84
C ILE A 52 15.39 -4.29 15.55
N TYR A 53 14.89 -4.83 16.65
CA TYR A 53 13.79 -4.25 17.43
C TYR A 53 14.06 -4.29 18.93
N SER A 54 14.14 -3.11 19.56
CA SER A 54 14.15 -2.97 21.02
C SER A 54 13.26 -1.81 21.46
N VAL A 55 12.59 -1.97 22.60
CA VAL A 55 11.85 -0.88 23.25
C VAL A 55 12.72 -0.11 24.26
N ASN A 56 13.83 -0.71 24.71
CA ASN A 56 14.66 -0.19 25.80
C ASN A 56 15.88 0.59 25.33
N ARG A 57 16.32 0.37 24.08
CA ARG A 57 17.47 1.05 23.47
C ARG A 57 17.21 1.34 22.00
N GLY A 58 18.05 2.19 21.40
CA GLY A 58 18.03 2.42 19.95
C GLY A 58 18.26 1.12 19.17
N SER A 59 17.45 0.88 18.13
CA SER A 59 17.56 -0.28 17.25
C SER A 59 17.29 0.12 15.79
N LEU A 60 17.40 -0.81 14.83
CA LEU A 60 17.12 -0.53 13.43
C LEU A 60 15.72 0.06 13.20
N LYS A 61 14.73 -0.31 14.03
CA LYS A 61 13.37 0.26 13.97
C LYS A 61 13.35 1.80 14.00
N ASP A 62 14.30 2.42 14.71
CA ASP A 62 14.36 3.87 14.88
C ASP A 62 14.92 4.59 13.65
N ALA A 63 15.50 3.84 12.71
CA ALA A 63 15.97 4.33 11.42
C ALA A 63 15.01 3.98 10.26
N ILE A 64 14.02 3.09 10.46
CA ILE A 64 13.08 2.67 9.42
C ILE A 64 11.74 3.37 9.62
N VAL A 65 11.27 4.06 8.59
CA VAL A 65 10.13 4.96 8.69
C VAL A 65 9.08 4.73 7.61
N ARG A 66 7.82 5.01 7.94
CA ARG A 66 6.74 5.04 6.95
C ARG A 66 6.73 6.41 6.30
N PHE A 67 7.02 6.46 5.00
CA PHE A 67 7.13 7.68 4.20
C PHE A 67 5.83 7.92 3.41
N GLY A 68 5.24 9.12 3.54
CA GLY A 68 4.08 9.54 2.73
C GLY A 68 2.85 8.64 2.88
N GLY A 69 2.78 7.81 3.95
CA GLY A 69 1.69 6.89 4.24
C GLY A 69 1.66 5.59 3.43
N GLY A 70 2.49 5.44 2.38
CA GLY A 70 2.46 4.28 1.47
C GLY A 70 3.81 3.67 1.12
N CYS A 71 4.91 4.33 1.48
CA CYS A 71 6.28 3.87 1.22
C CYS A 71 7.07 3.65 2.50
N THR A 72 8.26 3.06 2.34
CA THR A 72 9.27 2.98 3.39
C THR A 72 10.39 3.97 3.10
N GLY A 73 10.95 4.59 4.14
CA GLY A 73 12.19 5.34 4.08
C GLY A 73 13.18 4.84 5.13
N SER A 74 14.45 5.22 4.99
CA SER A 74 15.51 4.90 5.94
C SER A 74 16.31 6.14 6.31
N ILE A 75 16.55 6.36 7.60
CA ILE A 75 17.40 7.44 8.09
C ILE A 75 18.86 6.99 7.99
N ILE A 76 19.68 7.76 7.28
CA ILE A 76 21.06 7.42 6.92
C ILE A 76 22.09 8.44 7.43
N SER A 77 21.68 9.37 8.30
CA SER A 77 22.60 10.32 8.95
C SER A 77 22.11 10.76 10.32
N SER A 78 23.02 11.31 11.13
CA SER A 78 22.71 11.95 12.41
C SER A 78 21.92 13.25 12.31
N ARG A 79 21.67 13.76 11.08
CA ARG A 79 20.90 14.99 10.82
C ARG A 79 19.65 14.71 9.97
N GLY A 80 19.02 13.56 10.18
CA GLY A 80 17.69 13.26 9.65
C GLY A 80 17.61 13.05 8.13
N LEU A 81 18.75 12.92 7.44
CA LEU A 81 18.77 12.56 6.01
C LEU A 81 18.10 11.20 5.83
N LEU A 82 17.15 11.16 4.91
CA LEU A 82 16.26 10.03 4.63
C LEU A 82 16.45 9.60 3.18
N LEU A 83 16.66 8.29 2.98
CA LEU A 83 16.67 7.63 1.68
C LEU A 83 15.34 6.90 1.46
N THR A 84 14.71 7.12 0.32
CA THR A 84 13.55 6.37 -0.18
C THR A 84 13.67 6.19 -1.69
N ASN A 85 12.69 5.56 -2.34
CA ASN A 85 12.70 5.41 -3.79
C ASN A 85 12.32 6.72 -4.50
N HIS A 86 12.81 6.89 -5.73
CA HIS A 86 12.44 8.01 -6.60
C HIS A 86 10.93 8.00 -6.85
N HIS A 87 10.34 6.83 -7.11
CA HIS A 87 8.89 6.70 -7.31
C HIS A 87 8.07 7.03 -6.04
N CYS A 88 8.64 6.87 -4.85
CA CYS A 88 8.02 7.25 -3.58
C CYS A 88 7.99 8.76 -3.38
N GLY A 89 9.08 9.46 -3.74
CA GLY A 89 9.16 10.93 -3.73
C GLY A 89 8.56 11.62 -4.97
N TYR A 90 8.10 10.84 -5.95
CA TYR A 90 7.75 11.34 -7.28
C TYR A 90 6.63 12.37 -7.29
N GLY A 91 5.65 12.23 -6.38
CA GLY A 91 4.61 13.24 -6.20
C GLY A 91 5.15 14.60 -5.76
N GLN A 92 6.16 14.62 -4.89
CA GLN A 92 6.83 15.84 -4.45
C GLN A 92 7.73 16.43 -5.53
N ILE A 93 8.50 15.58 -6.24
CA ILE A 93 9.32 16.02 -7.38
C ILE A 93 8.43 16.68 -8.45
N GLN A 94 7.29 16.05 -8.76
CA GLN A 94 6.30 16.61 -9.69
C GLN A 94 5.70 17.91 -9.17
N ALA A 95 5.35 17.98 -7.89
CA ALA A 95 4.73 19.18 -7.30
C ALA A 95 5.64 20.41 -7.37
N HIS A 96 6.95 20.23 -7.31
CA HIS A 96 7.96 21.28 -7.44
C HIS A 96 8.41 21.54 -8.88
N SER A 97 8.02 20.70 -9.84
CA SER A 97 8.42 20.86 -11.24
C SER A 97 7.53 21.87 -11.98
N SER A 98 8.16 22.62 -12.88
CA SER A 98 7.51 23.53 -13.83
C SER A 98 8.21 23.45 -15.19
N LEU A 99 7.72 24.19 -16.19
CA LEU A 99 8.42 24.32 -17.47
C LEU A 99 9.78 25.03 -17.33
N GLU A 100 9.94 25.89 -16.33
CA GLU A 100 11.19 26.62 -16.06
C GLU A 100 12.16 25.79 -15.20
N HIS A 101 11.64 25.03 -14.25
CA HIS A 101 12.43 24.18 -13.35
C HIS A 101 11.88 22.75 -13.39
N ASN A 102 12.32 21.97 -14.36
CA ASN A 102 11.79 20.64 -14.61
C ASN A 102 12.57 19.56 -13.84
N TYR A 103 12.37 19.48 -12.53
CA TYR A 103 13.06 18.50 -11.68
C TYR A 103 12.76 17.05 -12.04
N LEU A 104 11.65 16.76 -12.74
CA LEU A 104 11.40 15.44 -13.30
C LEU A 104 12.43 15.06 -14.36
N GLU A 105 12.83 16.00 -15.23
CA GLU A 105 13.76 15.74 -16.33
C GLU A 105 15.22 15.97 -15.94
N GLU A 106 15.48 16.98 -15.12
CA GLU A 106 16.83 17.42 -14.78
C GLU A 106 17.34 16.85 -13.44
N GLY A 107 16.42 16.36 -12.60
CA GLY A 107 16.70 16.04 -11.21
C GLY A 107 16.76 17.31 -10.35
N PHE A 108 17.06 17.13 -9.07
CA PHE A 108 17.18 18.22 -8.10
C PHE A 108 18.25 17.86 -7.07
N TRP A 109 19.05 18.83 -6.63
CA TRP A 109 20.09 18.64 -5.62
C TRP A 109 20.31 19.93 -4.82
N ALA A 110 19.82 19.95 -3.58
CA ALA A 110 20.07 21.04 -2.64
C ALA A 110 21.55 21.06 -2.23
N LYS A 111 22.23 22.20 -2.39
CA LYS A 111 23.64 22.37 -2.00
C LYS A 111 23.81 22.58 -0.51
N ASP A 112 22.78 23.13 0.15
CA ASP A 112 22.73 23.34 1.58
C ASP A 112 21.29 23.25 2.12
N LEU A 113 21.13 23.38 3.43
CA LEU A 113 19.84 23.22 4.12
C LEU A 113 18.79 24.27 3.70
N SER A 114 19.22 25.45 3.25
CA SER A 114 18.30 26.51 2.83
C SER A 114 17.70 26.27 1.45
N GLU A 115 18.36 25.46 0.63
CA GLU A 115 17.86 25.04 -0.68
C GLU A 115 16.92 23.82 -0.62
N GLU A 116 16.80 23.13 0.53
CA GLU A 116 15.92 21.95 0.67
C GLU A 116 14.44 22.34 0.57
N LEU A 117 13.70 21.74 -0.36
CA LEU A 117 12.35 22.19 -0.72
C LEU A 117 11.29 21.66 0.27
N PRO A 118 10.51 22.53 0.95
CA PRO A 118 9.42 22.10 1.82
C PRO A 118 8.31 21.36 1.06
N ASN A 119 7.71 20.34 1.68
CA ASN A 119 6.63 19.55 1.07
C ASN A 119 5.36 19.56 1.93
N PRO A 120 4.48 20.55 1.76
CA PRO A 120 3.21 20.60 2.49
C PRO A 120 2.41 19.31 2.33
N GLY A 121 1.98 18.74 3.47
CA GLY A 121 1.21 17.49 3.52
C GLY A 121 2.03 16.20 3.42
N LEU A 122 3.34 16.26 3.16
CA LEU A 122 4.21 15.10 3.30
C LEU A 122 4.50 14.84 4.79
N SER A 123 4.56 13.58 5.18
CA SER A 123 4.92 13.20 6.55
C SER A 123 5.73 11.92 6.60
N VAL A 124 6.48 11.78 7.69
CA VAL A 124 7.24 10.58 8.03
C VAL A 124 6.83 10.09 9.42
N THR A 125 6.40 8.82 9.51
CA THR A 125 5.98 8.20 10.77
C THR A 125 7.02 7.18 11.25
N PHE A 126 7.46 7.32 12.50
CA PHE A 126 8.32 6.39 13.22
C PHE A 126 7.49 5.46 14.12
N ILE A 127 7.97 4.22 14.31
CA ILE A 127 7.40 3.29 15.30
C ILE A 127 8.17 3.41 16.62
N VAL A 128 7.50 3.87 17.67
CA VAL A 128 8.04 3.95 19.03
C VAL A 128 8.04 2.58 19.69
N SER A 129 6.88 1.92 19.75
CA SER A 129 6.72 0.60 20.35
C SER A 129 5.54 -0.17 19.75
N MET A 130 5.53 -1.48 19.99
CA MET A 130 4.51 -2.43 19.53
C MET A 130 4.06 -3.27 20.73
N HIS A 131 2.76 -3.53 20.83
CA HIS A 131 2.17 -4.28 21.94
C HIS A 131 1.14 -5.27 21.41
N ASP A 132 1.18 -6.53 21.86
CA ASP A 132 0.07 -7.45 21.66
C ASP A 132 -1.08 -7.02 22.59
N VAL A 133 -2.23 -6.72 22.00
CA VAL A 133 -3.43 -6.27 22.71
C VAL A 133 -4.63 -7.16 22.39
N THR A 134 -4.37 -8.36 21.87
CA THR A 134 -5.39 -9.30 21.40
C THR A 134 -6.44 -9.58 22.47
N GLU A 135 -6.01 -9.91 23.70
CA GLU A 135 -6.92 -10.20 24.81
C GLU A 135 -7.82 -9.02 25.17
N ARG A 136 -7.26 -7.80 25.20
CA ARG A 136 -8.02 -6.58 25.52
C ARG A 136 -9.03 -6.24 24.41
N VAL A 137 -8.65 -6.44 23.15
CA VAL A 137 -9.54 -6.17 22.02
C VAL A 137 -10.65 -7.22 21.91
N LEU A 138 -10.36 -8.49 22.18
CA LEU A 138 -11.32 -9.60 22.12
C LEU A 138 -12.09 -9.83 23.42
N GLN A 139 -11.93 -8.97 24.43
CA GLN A 139 -12.67 -9.07 25.68
C GLN A 139 -14.18 -9.00 25.43
N GLY A 140 -14.91 -10.05 25.84
CA GLY A 140 -16.36 -10.15 25.65
C GLY A 140 -16.78 -10.37 24.18
N VAL A 141 -15.86 -10.79 23.32
CA VAL A 141 -16.10 -11.18 21.92
C VAL A 141 -16.11 -12.71 21.86
N SER A 142 -17.24 -13.30 21.49
CA SER A 142 -17.38 -14.74 21.25
C SER A 142 -17.83 -15.04 19.83
N GLU A 143 -17.75 -16.32 19.43
CA GLU A 143 -18.20 -16.78 18.11
C GLU A 143 -19.73 -16.77 17.96
N ASP A 144 -20.46 -16.84 19.08
CA ASP A 144 -21.94 -16.87 19.09
C ASP A 144 -22.57 -15.48 18.90
N LEU A 145 -21.76 -14.42 18.85
CA LEU A 145 -22.25 -13.07 18.59
C LEU A 145 -22.57 -12.88 17.11
N GLU A 146 -23.69 -12.24 16.84
CA GLU A 146 -24.02 -11.74 15.50
C GLU A 146 -22.87 -10.88 14.94
N PRO A 147 -22.47 -11.03 13.66
CA PRO A 147 -21.25 -10.41 13.12
C PRO A 147 -21.16 -8.89 13.32
N ARG A 148 -22.29 -8.18 13.19
CA ARG A 148 -22.35 -6.72 13.41
C ARG A 148 -22.10 -6.35 14.87
N GLU A 149 -22.68 -7.09 15.80
CA GLU A 149 -22.47 -6.86 17.23
C GLU A 149 -21.06 -7.25 17.65
N ARG A 150 -20.52 -8.33 17.09
CA ARG A 150 -19.12 -8.73 17.26
C ARG A 150 -18.16 -7.60 16.85
N GLN A 151 -18.35 -7.03 15.65
CA GLN A 151 -17.52 -5.92 15.18
C GLN A 151 -17.72 -4.65 16.02
N SER A 152 -18.96 -4.32 16.38
CA SER A 152 -19.27 -3.20 17.27
C SER A 152 -18.56 -3.29 18.63
N ARG A 153 -18.47 -4.49 19.22
CA ARG A 153 -17.71 -4.72 20.46
C ARG A 153 -16.22 -4.53 20.27
N ILE A 154 -15.65 -5.09 19.20
CA ILE A 154 -14.24 -4.91 18.85
C ILE A 154 -13.92 -3.41 18.70
N ASP A 155 -14.76 -2.67 17.97
CA ASP A 155 -14.56 -1.24 17.73
C ASP A 155 -14.62 -0.43 19.03
N ARG A 156 -15.56 -0.76 19.93
CA ARG A 156 -15.64 -0.16 21.27
C ARG A 156 -14.40 -0.44 22.11
N ASN A 157 -13.93 -1.70 22.14
CA ASN A 157 -12.74 -2.09 22.88
C ASN A 157 -11.49 -1.39 22.34
N ILE A 158 -11.35 -1.28 21.01
CA ILE A 158 -10.27 -0.53 20.36
C ILE A 158 -10.35 0.96 20.71
N ALA A 159 -11.53 1.57 20.68
CA ALA A 159 -11.71 2.98 21.00
C ALA A 159 -11.34 3.29 22.46
N ALA A 160 -11.78 2.45 23.40
CA ALA A 160 -11.41 2.56 24.81
C ALA A 160 -9.89 2.40 24.99
N LEU A 161 -9.30 1.37 24.38
CA LEU A 161 -7.87 1.13 24.44
C LEU A 161 -7.05 2.32 23.90
N ARG A 162 -7.44 2.92 22.77
CA ARG A 162 -6.77 4.11 22.22
C ARG A 162 -6.88 5.33 23.12
N LYS A 163 -7.95 5.45 23.91
CA LYS A 163 -8.14 6.55 24.85
C LYS A 163 -7.25 6.38 26.09
N ASP A 164 -7.14 5.16 26.59
CA ASP A 164 -6.53 4.89 27.89
C ASP A 164 -5.05 4.46 27.79
N PHE A 165 -4.53 4.17 26.59
CA PHE A 165 -3.15 3.73 26.41
C PHE A 165 -2.17 4.87 26.73
N PRO A 166 -1.20 4.67 27.67
CA PRO A 166 -0.22 5.69 28.02
C PRO A 166 0.64 6.09 26.82
N ARG A 167 0.73 7.40 26.56
CA ARG A 167 1.54 7.97 25.47
C ARG A 167 1.95 9.41 25.77
N GLN A 168 2.98 9.88 25.08
CA GLN A 168 3.36 11.28 25.07
C GLN A 168 2.38 12.14 24.25
N PRO A 169 2.28 13.46 24.50
CA PRO A 169 1.37 14.34 23.75
C PRO A 169 1.59 14.36 22.23
N HIS A 170 2.82 14.11 21.77
CA HIS A 170 3.21 14.08 20.35
C HIS A 170 3.16 12.67 19.73
N GLU A 171 2.74 11.66 20.51
CA GLU A 171 2.58 10.29 20.05
C GLU A 171 1.13 10.00 19.64
N ASP A 172 0.96 9.08 18.69
CA ASP A 172 -0.32 8.52 18.27
C ASP A 172 -0.35 7.00 18.49
N VAL A 173 -1.54 6.45 18.69
CA VAL A 173 -1.78 5.04 18.96
C VAL A 173 -2.69 4.43 17.89
N GLN A 174 -2.17 3.45 17.17
CA GLN A 174 -2.91 2.73 16.14
C GLN A 174 -3.04 1.25 16.54
N VAL A 175 -4.28 0.76 16.55
CA VAL A 175 -4.55 -0.69 16.72
C VAL A 175 -4.86 -1.27 15.36
N ARG A 176 -4.18 -2.36 14.99
CA ARG A 176 -4.33 -3.04 13.70
C ARG A 176 -4.65 -4.53 13.89
N PRO A 177 -5.61 -5.07 13.12
CA PRO A 177 -5.85 -6.51 13.09
C PRO A 177 -4.75 -7.23 12.31
N PHE A 178 -4.37 -8.40 12.80
CA PHE A 178 -3.50 -9.37 12.16
C PHE A 178 -4.23 -10.70 12.03
N PHE A 179 -3.80 -11.54 11.08
CA PHE A 179 -4.41 -12.84 10.81
C PHE A 179 -5.95 -12.76 10.64
N GLN A 180 -6.43 -11.83 9.82
CA GLN A 180 -7.87 -11.59 9.59
C GLN A 180 -8.68 -11.27 10.88
N GLY A 181 -8.04 -10.64 11.87
CA GLY A 181 -8.67 -10.27 13.14
C GLY A 181 -8.63 -11.35 14.22
N ASN A 182 -7.78 -12.38 14.05
CA ASN A 182 -7.47 -13.33 15.12
C ASN A 182 -6.47 -12.77 16.14
N GLN A 183 -5.68 -11.75 15.76
CA GLN A 183 -4.78 -11.04 16.65
C GLN A 183 -4.87 -9.53 16.44
N TYR A 184 -4.51 -8.76 17.46
CA TYR A 184 -4.48 -7.31 17.39
C TYR A 184 -3.21 -6.76 18.02
N PHE A 185 -2.50 -5.93 17.26
CA PHE A 185 -1.31 -5.25 17.73
C PHE A 185 -1.54 -3.74 17.77
N LEU A 186 -1.07 -3.12 18.85
CA LEU A 186 -1.06 -1.69 19.07
C LEU A 186 0.33 -1.14 18.76
N PHE A 187 0.37 -0.08 17.96
CA PHE A 187 1.58 0.63 17.57
C PHE A 187 1.54 2.04 18.16
N VAL A 188 2.55 2.39 18.97
CA VAL A 188 2.81 3.78 19.36
C VAL A 188 3.69 4.39 18.28
N THR A 189 3.31 5.56 17.78
CA THR A 189 3.96 6.19 16.63
C THR A 189 4.19 7.67 16.85
N VAL A 190 5.19 8.23 16.17
CA VAL A 190 5.45 9.68 16.13
C VAL A 190 5.52 10.09 14.67
N THR A 191 4.81 11.16 14.30
CA THR A 191 4.74 11.63 12.91
C THR A 191 5.28 13.04 12.76
N TYR A 192 6.35 13.18 11.98
CA TYR A 192 6.94 14.46 11.60
C TYR A 192 6.30 14.96 10.30
N ARG A 193 6.02 16.27 10.25
CA ARG A 193 5.24 16.90 9.17
C ARG A 193 6.02 17.97 8.39
N ASP A 194 7.23 18.29 8.81
CA ASP A 194 8.21 19.04 8.02
C ASP A 194 9.22 18.07 7.41
N VAL A 195 9.03 17.73 6.14
CA VAL A 195 9.86 16.80 5.39
C VAL A 195 10.24 17.45 4.08
N ARG A 196 11.54 17.71 3.88
CA ARG A 196 12.02 18.52 2.76
C ARG A 196 12.73 17.67 1.72
N LEU A 197 12.56 17.98 0.44
CA LEU A 197 13.26 17.30 -0.65
C LEU A 197 14.70 17.80 -0.68
N VAL A 198 15.65 16.87 -0.68
CA VAL A 198 17.09 17.15 -0.66
C VAL A 198 17.73 16.85 -2.00
N GLY A 199 17.35 15.73 -2.60
CA GLY A 199 17.94 15.32 -3.86
C GLY A 199 17.12 14.27 -4.59
N ALA A 200 17.08 14.34 -5.91
CA ALA A 200 16.47 13.35 -6.77
C ALA A 200 17.26 13.28 -8.08
N PRO A 201 17.62 12.09 -8.57
CA PRO A 201 18.17 11.95 -9.90
C PRO A 201 17.13 12.34 -10.96
N PRO A 202 17.54 12.67 -12.19
CA PRO A 202 16.61 12.83 -13.30
C PRO A 202 15.81 11.54 -13.53
N SER A 203 14.60 11.65 -14.05
CA SER A 203 13.73 10.50 -14.35
C SER A 203 14.37 9.47 -15.28
N SER A 204 15.27 9.90 -16.16
CA SER A 204 16.06 9.00 -17.01
C SER A 204 16.91 8.00 -16.21
N ILE A 205 17.25 8.30 -14.95
CA ILE A 205 17.94 7.42 -14.01
C ILE A 205 16.94 6.83 -13.00
N GLY A 206 16.16 7.70 -12.34
CA GLY A 206 15.24 7.35 -11.26
C GLY A 206 14.13 6.39 -11.65
N LYS A 207 13.80 6.32 -12.94
CA LYS A 207 12.84 5.38 -13.52
C LYS A 207 13.25 4.94 -14.93
N PHE A 208 14.55 4.69 -15.13
CA PHE A 208 15.06 4.11 -16.38
C PHE A 208 14.25 2.87 -16.81
N GLY A 209 13.92 2.80 -18.10
CA GLY A 209 13.05 1.77 -18.68
C GLY A 209 11.54 1.99 -18.47
N TYR A 210 11.14 2.95 -17.62
CA TYR A 210 9.75 3.38 -17.38
C TYR A 210 8.79 2.18 -17.24
N ASP A 211 7.67 2.18 -17.97
CA ASP A 211 6.63 1.17 -17.88
C ASP A 211 7.06 -0.18 -18.48
N THR A 212 8.03 -0.19 -19.39
CA THR A 212 8.55 -1.41 -20.03
C THR A 212 9.30 -2.27 -19.04
N ASP A 213 10.20 -1.67 -18.26
CA ASP A 213 11.05 -2.38 -17.30
C ASP A 213 10.38 -2.52 -15.92
N ASN A 214 9.25 -1.85 -15.68
CA ASN A 214 8.54 -1.98 -14.40
C ASN A 214 8.10 -3.44 -14.16
N TRP A 215 8.29 -3.92 -12.93
CA TRP A 215 8.13 -5.33 -12.53
C TRP A 215 9.02 -6.37 -13.26
N VAL A 216 10.10 -5.95 -13.92
CA VAL A 216 11.05 -6.84 -14.62
C VAL A 216 12.41 -6.92 -13.92
N TRP A 217 13.05 -8.10 -14.00
CA TRP A 217 14.48 -8.36 -13.75
C TRP A 217 15.08 -9.04 -15.00
N PRO A 218 16.29 -8.70 -15.49
CA PRO A 218 17.26 -7.72 -14.96
C PRO A 218 16.75 -6.28 -14.88
N ARG A 219 17.34 -5.47 -14.00
CA ARG A 219 16.95 -4.06 -13.78
C ARG A 219 18.17 -3.15 -13.67
N HIS A 220 18.08 -1.97 -14.27
CA HIS A 220 19.16 -0.97 -14.33
C HIS A 220 18.71 0.43 -13.87
N THR A 221 17.71 0.50 -12.99
CA THR A 221 17.10 1.75 -12.51
C THR A 221 17.78 2.24 -11.23
N GLY A 222 18.20 3.51 -11.21
CA GLY A 222 18.69 4.19 -10.00
C GLY A 222 17.54 4.77 -9.19
N ASP A 223 16.62 3.93 -8.70
CA ASP A 223 15.36 4.34 -8.08
C ASP A 223 15.54 4.84 -6.63
N PHE A 224 16.03 6.07 -6.47
CA PHE A 224 16.18 6.70 -5.17
C PHE A 224 15.83 8.19 -5.15
N ALA A 225 15.44 8.70 -4.00
CA ALA A 225 15.33 10.12 -3.68
C ALA A 225 15.75 10.34 -2.22
N LEU A 226 16.26 11.54 -1.95
CA LEU A 226 16.71 12.00 -0.65
C LEU A 226 15.76 13.06 -0.12
N PHE A 227 15.35 12.88 1.12
CA PHE A 227 14.60 13.86 1.89
C PHE A 227 15.31 14.12 3.22
N ARG A 228 14.88 15.14 3.96
CA ARG A 228 15.30 15.35 5.33
C ARG A 228 14.09 15.59 6.22
N VAL A 229 14.09 14.94 7.37
CA VAL A 229 13.11 15.19 8.43
C VAL A 229 13.55 16.40 9.25
N TYR A 230 12.64 17.35 9.46
CA TYR A 230 12.83 18.51 10.32
C TYR A 230 11.95 18.41 11.56
N ALA A 231 12.40 19.06 12.62
CA ALA A 231 11.77 19.07 13.94
C ALA A 231 11.84 20.47 14.56
N ASP A 232 11.09 20.68 15.63
CA ASP A 232 11.25 21.88 16.46
C ASP A 232 12.64 21.89 17.16
N PRO A 233 13.04 22.99 17.83
CA PRO A 233 14.30 23.06 18.57
C PRO A 233 14.47 22.02 19.68
N ASN A 234 13.38 21.37 20.13
CA ASN A 234 13.40 20.30 21.13
C ASN A 234 13.45 18.90 20.49
N ASN A 235 13.65 18.81 19.18
CA ASN A 235 13.65 17.59 18.39
C ASN A 235 12.29 16.86 18.41
N LEU A 236 11.19 17.61 18.59
CA LEU A 236 9.82 17.11 18.55
C LEU A 236 9.15 17.39 17.19
N PRO A 237 8.10 16.62 16.82
CA PRO A 237 7.37 16.88 15.59
C PRO A 237 6.74 18.27 15.58
N ALA A 238 6.92 18.97 14.45
CA ALA A 238 6.29 20.24 14.17
C ALA A 238 5.74 20.27 12.75
N GLU A 239 4.79 21.19 12.52
CA GLU A 239 4.48 21.66 11.17
C GLU A 239 5.68 22.44 10.61
N TYR A 240 5.65 22.72 9.30
CA TYR A 240 6.69 23.52 8.66
C TYR A 240 6.88 24.88 9.36
N SER A 241 8.13 25.20 9.66
CA SER A 241 8.58 26.52 10.12
C SER A 241 9.98 26.79 9.55
N PRO A 242 10.31 28.04 9.18
CA PRO A 242 11.68 28.40 8.83
C PRO A 242 12.67 28.17 9.99
N ASP A 243 12.20 28.17 11.23
CA ASP A 243 13.03 27.96 12.43
C ASP A 243 13.24 26.49 12.79
N ASN A 244 12.58 25.57 12.09
CA ASN A 244 12.77 24.14 12.33
C ASN A 244 14.21 23.72 11.99
N VAL A 245 14.73 22.76 12.73
CA VAL A 245 16.09 22.24 12.57
C VAL A 245 16.07 20.79 12.09
N PRO A 246 17.16 20.31 11.44
CA PRO A 246 17.30 18.89 11.10
C PRO A 246 17.07 17.97 12.30
N PHE A 247 16.17 16.99 12.13
CA PHE A 247 15.88 15.98 13.13
C PHE A 247 17.12 15.17 13.49
N THR A 248 17.37 15.00 14.80
CA THR A 248 18.42 14.13 15.33
C THR A 248 17.81 12.78 15.70
N PRO A 249 18.10 11.70 14.94
CA PRO A 249 17.48 10.41 15.17
C PRO A 249 18.12 9.66 16.34
N LYS A 250 17.36 8.73 16.95
CA LYS A 250 17.89 7.78 17.96
C LYS A 250 18.88 6.78 17.35
N HIS A 251 18.72 6.48 16.06
CA HIS A 251 19.58 5.58 15.29
C HIS A 251 19.55 5.97 13.80
N PHE A 252 20.62 5.70 13.06
CA PHE A 252 20.66 5.84 11.60
C PHE A 252 21.50 4.70 11.00
N LEU A 253 21.22 4.33 9.76
CA LEU A 253 21.89 3.23 9.09
C LEU A 253 23.25 3.71 8.52
N PRO A 254 24.38 3.07 8.90
CA PRO A 254 25.63 3.28 8.19
C PRO A 254 25.53 2.69 6.78
N ILE A 255 26.19 3.35 5.82
CA ILE A 255 26.23 2.91 4.42
C ILE A 255 27.55 2.15 4.19
N SER A 256 27.46 0.87 3.86
CA SER A 256 28.62 0.08 3.45
C SER A 256 29.04 0.44 2.02
N LEU A 257 30.36 0.47 1.78
CA LEU A 257 30.95 0.66 0.46
C LEU A 257 31.64 -0.62 -0.07
N ASP A 258 31.51 -1.73 0.66
CA ASP A 258 32.23 -2.98 0.37
C ASP A 258 31.58 -3.80 -0.77
N GLY A 259 30.44 -3.36 -1.28
CA GLY A 259 29.65 -4.06 -2.29
C GLY A 259 28.82 -5.22 -1.71
N ILE A 260 28.26 -6.03 -2.61
CA ILE A 260 27.45 -7.22 -2.29
C ILE A 260 27.85 -8.38 -3.19
N ARG A 261 27.65 -9.61 -2.71
CA ARG A 261 27.88 -10.84 -3.47
C ARG A 261 26.71 -11.81 -3.32
N GLU A 262 26.60 -12.73 -4.27
CA GLU A 262 25.62 -13.81 -4.20
C GLU A 262 25.80 -14.61 -2.91
N GLY A 263 24.69 -14.88 -2.21
CA GLY A 263 24.69 -15.60 -0.93
C GLY A 263 24.88 -14.73 0.31
N ASP A 264 25.13 -13.42 0.16
CA ASP A 264 25.15 -12.51 1.32
C ASP A 264 23.78 -12.45 2.00
N PHE A 265 23.77 -12.45 3.34
CA PHE A 265 22.55 -12.26 4.11
C PHE A 265 21.97 -10.86 3.88
N THR A 266 20.69 -10.79 3.50
CA THR A 266 19.97 -9.53 3.32
C THR A 266 18.75 -9.46 4.24
N LEU A 267 18.67 -8.38 5.04
CA LEU A 267 17.48 -8.04 5.82
C LEU A 267 16.77 -6.85 5.17
N VAL A 268 15.50 -7.03 4.81
CA VAL A 268 14.63 -5.94 4.36
C VAL A 268 13.62 -5.63 5.45
N PHE A 269 13.59 -4.38 5.92
CA PHE A 269 12.69 -3.93 6.97
C PHE A 269 11.90 -2.73 6.47
N GLY A 270 10.57 -2.87 6.42
CA GLY A 270 9.68 -1.79 5.98
C GLY A 270 8.21 -2.05 6.30
N PHE A 271 7.33 -1.35 5.59
CA PHE A 271 5.89 -1.32 5.83
C PHE A 271 5.13 -1.93 4.64
N PRO A 272 5.10 -3.26 4.50
CA PRO A 272 4.34 -3.90 3.43
C PRO A 272 2.85 -3.56 3.57
N GLY A 273 2.21 -3.20 2.46
CA GLY A 273 0.83 -2.71 2.47
C GLY A 273 -0.22 -3.80 2.70
N ARG A 274 -0.29 -4.80 1.81
CA ARG A 274 -1.28 -5.88 1.86
C ARG A 274 -0.77 -7.14 1.18
N THR A 275 -0.98 -8.28 1.82
CA THR A 275 -0.81 -9.62 1.24
C THR A 275 -2.07 -10.44 1.49
N GLN A 276 -2.25 -11.53 0.73
CA GLN A 276 -3.44 -12.37 0.81
C GLN A 276 -3.08 -13.87 0.70
N GLU A 277 -2.02 -14.29 1.40
CA GLU A 277 -1.41 -15.63 1.27
C GLU A 277 -2.37 -16.80 1.56
N TYR A 278 -3.40 -16.58 2.37
CA TYR A 278 -4.36 -17.59 2.82
C TYR A 278 -5.69 -17.57 2.05
N LEU A 279 -5.73 -16.97 0.86
CA LEU A 279 -6.93 -17.01 0.02
C LEU A 279 -7.29 -18.45 -0.41
N PRO A 280 -8.58 -18.80 -0.44
CA PRO A 280 -9.04 -20.06 -0.99
C PRO A 280 -8.92 -20.07 -2.53
N SER A 281 -8.88 -21.25 -3.14
CA SER A 281 -8.79 -21.46 -4.59
C SER A 281 -9.86 -20.70 -5.40
N PRO A 282 -11.15 -20.64 -5.02
CA PRO A 282 -12.12 -19.82 -5.75
C PRO A 282 -11.82 -18.30 -5.72
N ALA A 283 -11.10 -17.81 -4.70
CA ALA A 283 -10.69 -16.41 -4.64
C ALA A 283 -9.53 -16.12 -5.61
N VAL A 284 -8.55 -17.03 -5.67
CA VAL A 284 -7.42 -16.96 -6.61
C VAL A 284 -7.94 -17.05 -8.04
N GLN A 285 -8.91 -17.92 -8.30
CA GLN A 285 -9.57 -18.01 -9.59
C GLN A 285 -10.27 -16.69 -9.96
N GLN A 286 -11.03 -16.10 -9.03
CA GLN A 286 -11.69 -14.81 -9.27
C GLN A 286 -10.70 -13.66 -9.51
N ILE A 287 -9.50 -13.69 -8.88
CA ILE A 287 -8.43 -12.73 -9.17
C ILE A 287 -8.03 -12.81 -10.65
N ILE A 288 -7.72 -14.02 -11.12
CA ILE A 288 -7.25 -14.29 -12.49
C ILE A 288 -8.33 -13.98 -13.54
N GLU A 289 -9.58 -14.36 -13.28
CA GLU A 289 -10.64 -14.38 -14.29
C GLU A 289 -11.55 -13.15 -14.29
N VAL A 290 -11.60 -12.40 -13.18
CA VAL A 290 -12.57 -11.31 -13.00
C VAL A 290 -11.92 -10.02 -12.54
N ILE A 291 -11.15 -10.06 -11.45
CA ILE A 291 -10.68 -8.84 -10.79
C ILE A 291 -9.57 -8.18 -11.60
N ASP A 292 -8.46 -8.88 -11.84
CA ASP A 292 -7.31 -8.30 -12.53
C ASP A 292 -7.63 -7.92 -13.98
N PRO A 293 -8.36 -8.74 -14.78
CA PRO A 293 -8.77 -8.33 -16.13
C PRO A 293 -9.60 -7.04 -16.14
N ALA A 294 -10.57 -6.90 -15.22
CA ALA A 294 -11.39 -5.70 -15.14
C ALA A 294 -10.57 -4.46 -14.75
N LEU A 295 -9.67 -4.60 -13.79
CA LEU A 295 -8.75 -3.54 -13.36
C LEU A 295 -7.81 -3.11 -14.49
N ILE A 296 -7.26 -4.08 -15.24
CA ILE A 296 -6.42 -3.83 -16.42
C ILE A 296 -7.22 -3.11 -17.50
N ALA A 297 -8.45 -3.56 -17.81
CA ALA A 297 -9.26 -2.99 -18.88
C ALA A 297 -9.53 -1.48 -18.68
N VAL A 298 -9.93 -1.05 -17.48
CA VAL A 298 -10.19 0.37 -17.20
C VAL A 298 -8.90 1.20 -17.34
N ARG A 299 -7.79 0.70 -16.77
CA ARG A 299 -6.53 1.45 -16.77
C ARG A 299 -5.87 1.47 -18.14
N ASP A 300 -5.99 0.43 -18.93
CA ASP A 300 -5.47 0.38 -20.29
C ASP A 300 -6.08 1.52 -21.14
N ARG A 301 -7.42 1.62 -21.14
CA ARG A 301 -8.13 2.68 -21.87
C ARG A 301 -7.77 4.08 -21.37
N SER A 302 -7.68 4.25 -20.05
CA SER A 302 -7.32 5.55 -19.43
C SER A 302 -5.87 5.94 -19.75
N LEU A 303 -4.93 5.01 -19.66
CA LEU A 303 -3.52 5.24 -19.94
C LEU A 303 -3.28 5.54 -21.41
N ASN A 304 -4.02 4.93 -22.34
CA ASN A 304 -3.91 5.24 -23.77
C ASN A 304 -4.19 6.73 -24.05
N VAL A 305 -5.26 7.28 -23.45
CA VAL A 305 -5.59 8.72 -23.56
C VAL A 305 -4.53 9.59 -22.88
N ILE A 306 -4.20 9.29 -21.63
CA ILE A 306 -3.26 10.09 -20.82
C ILE A 306 -1.86 10.11 -21.47
N ASN A 307 -1.35 8.96 -21.91
CA ASN A 307 -0.03 8.84 -22.53
C ASN A 307 0.04 9.62 -23.86
N ALA A 308 -1.03 9.59 -24.66
CA ALA A 308 -1.10 10.37 -25.90
C ALA A 308 -1.04 11.88 -25.62
N ALA A 309 -1.81 12.36 -24.64
CA ALA A 309 -1.80 13.77 -24.23
C ALA A 309 -0.45 14.21 -23.66
N MET A 310 0.16 13.40 -22.78
CA MET A 310 1.50 13.67 -22.24
C MET A 310 2.60 13.68 -23.29
N LYS A 311 2.44 12.93 -24.39
CA LYS A 311 3.38 12.96 -25.51
C LYS A 311 3.25 14.23 -26.36
N ALA A 312 2.04 14.78 -26.44
CA ALA A 312 1.73 15.95 -27.26
C ALA A 312 2.11 17.27 -26.59
N ASP A 313 2.07 17.35 -25.26
CA ASP A 313 2.30 18.60 -24.51
C ASP A 313 3.23 18.39 -23.28
N PRO A 314 4.41 19.05 -23.24
CA PRO A 314 5.31 19.03 -22.09
C PRO A 314 4.68 19.50 -20.77
N ALA A 315 3.77 20.47 -20.80
CA ALA A 315 3.07 20.94 -19.60
C ALA A 315 2.16 19.83 -19.04
N VAL A 316 1.42 19.14 -19.92
CA VAL A 316 0.61 17.97 -19.54
C VAL A 316 1.49 16.85 -19.00
N LYS A 317 2.66 16.61 -19.61
CA LYS A 317 3.64 15.63 -19.12
C LYS A 317 4.02 15.88 -17.66
N ILE A 318 4.26 17.13 -17.28
CA ILE A 318 4.56 17.50 -15.88
C ILE A 318 3.32 17.31 -15.00
N GLN A 319 2.15 17.78 -15.42
CA GLN A 319 0.93 17.73 -14.61
C GLN A 319 0.42 16.31 -14.36
N TYR A 320 0.45 15.46 -15.38
CA TYR A 320 -0.08 14.10 -15.34
C TYR A 320 0.96 13.05 -14.96
N ALA A 321 2.25 13.42 -14.86
CA ALA A 321 3.34 12.51 -14.51
C ALA A 321 3.02 11.59 -13.32
N SER A 322 2.58 12.16 -12.19
CA SER A 322 2.27 11.37 -10.98
C SER A 322 1.02 10.49 -11.14
N LYS A 323 -0.04 11.01 -11.80
CA LYS A 323 -1.27 10.25 -12.06
C LYS A 323 -0.99 9.06 -12.98
N GLN A 324 -0.32 9.32 -14.10
CA GLN A 324 0.07 8.30 -15.08
C GLN A 324 0.91 7.20 -14.43
N SER A 325 1.98 7.56 -13.70
CA SER A 325 2.87 6.58 -13.08
C SER A 325 2.13 5.70 -12.05
N SER A 326 1.22 6.28 -11.27
CA SER A 326 0.39 5.53 -10.31
C SER A 326 -0.57 4.54 -11.00
N LEU A 327 -1.21 4.97 -12.09
CA LEU A 327 -2.09 4.12 -12.88
C LEU A 327 -1.32 2.98 -13.57
N ALA A 328 -0.24 3.32 -14.26
CA ALA A 328 0.63 2.39 -14.98
C ALA A 328 1.26 1.34 -14.05
N ASN A 329 1.67 1.73 -12.85
CA ASN A 329 2.23 0.79 -11.88
C ASN A 329 1.24 -0.32 -11.49
N GLY A 330 -0.01 0.03 -11.19
CA GLY A 330 -1.03 -0.96 -10.88
C GLY A 330 -1.43 -1.79 -12.10
N TRP A 331 -1.60 -1.15 -13.26
CA TRP A 331 -1.89 -1.82 -14.54
C TRP A 331 -0.85 -2.91 -14.85
N LYS A 332 0.43 -2.58 -14.74
CA LYS A 332 1.53 -3.54 -14.96
C LYS A 332 1.62 -4.60 -13.87
N LYS A 333 1.38 -4.23 -12.60
CA LYS A 333 1.34 -5.17 -11.47
C LYS A 333 0.32 -6.28 -11.74
N TRP A 334 -0.91 -5.94 -12.11
CA TRP A 334 -1.96 -6.94 -12.32
C TRP A 334 -1.68 -7.85 -13.52
N GLN A 335 -1.06 -7.33 -14.60
CA GLN A 335 -0.57 -8.20 -15.68
C GLN A 335 0.48 -9.20 -15.16
N GLY A 336 1.41 -8.75 -14.33
CA GLY A 336 2.42 -9.59 -13.70
C GLY A 336 1.83 -10.60 -12.71
N GLU A 337 0.83 -10.20 -11.93
CA GLU A 337 0.10 -11.04 -10.97
C GLU A 337 -0.62 -12.19 -11.70
N MET A 338 -1.41 -11.87 -12.73
CA MET A 338 -2.05 -12.88 -13.59
C MET A 338 -1.02 -13.83 -14.21
N LEU A 339 0.04 -13.29 -14.81
CA LEU A 339 1.09 -14.09 -15.46
C LEU A 339 1.79 -15.01 -14.45
N GLY A 340 2.11 -14.50 -13.26
CA GLY A 340 2.76 -15.24 -12.18
C GLY A 340 1.87 -16.35 -11.63
N LEU A 341 0.60 -16.05 -11.37
CA LEU A 341 -0.38 -17.04 -10.90
C LEU A 341 -0.57 -18.18 -11.91
N GLN A 342 -0.63 -17.86 -13.20
CA GLN A 342 -0.74 -18.84 -14.28
C GLN A 342 0.55 -19.66 -14.45
N LYS A 343 1.71 -19.01 -14.57
CA LYS A 343 3.00 -19.69 -14.78
C LYS A 343 3.40 -20.60 -13.63
N THR A 344 3.04 -20.23 -12.40
CA THR A 344 3.40 -21.00 -11.21
C THR A 344 2.35 -22.04 -10.82
N ASP A 345 1.27 -22.18 -11.62
CA ASP A 345 0.14 -23.05 -11.34
C ASP A 345 -0.42 -22.84 -9.92
N ALA A 346 -0.58 -21.58 -9.54
CA ALA A 346 -0.94 -21.16 -8.18
C ALA A 346 -2.31 -21.72 -7.76
N LEU A 347 -3.26 -21.81 -8.68
CA LEU A 347 -4.59 -22.36 -8.42
C LEU A 347 -4.52 -23.83 -8.01
N SER A 348 -3.77 -24.66 -8.73
CA SER A 348 -3.62 -26.08 -8.39
C SER A 348 -2.81 -26.28 -7.11
N LYS A 349 -1.81 -25.41 -6.83
CA LYS A 349 -1.12 -25.39 -5.52
C LYS A 349 -2.11 -25.11 -4.38
N LYS A 350 -3.03 -24.16 -4.56
CA LYS A 350 -4.06 -23.86 -3.54
C LYS A 350 -5.06 -24.99 -3.36
N ARG A 351 -5.51 -25.63 -4.44
CA ARG A 351 -6.38 -26.81 -4.35
C ARG A 351 -5.72 -27.95 -3.57
N ARG A 352 -4.44 -28.24 -3.81
CA ARG A 352 -3.69 -29.24 -3.03
C ARG A 352 -3.57 -28.88 -1.55
N PHE A 353 -3.33 -27.60 -1.24
CA PHE A 353 -3.33 -27.13 0.15
C PHE A 353 -4.70 -27.31 0.83
N GLU A 354 -5.80 -27.08 0.10
CA GLU A 354 -7.17 -27.29 0.57
C GLU A 354 -7.51 -28.78 0.75
N GLU A 355 -6.97 -29.67 -0.08
CA GLU A 355 -7.06 -31.12 0.09
C GLU A 355 -6.36 -31.56 1.39
N GLU A 356 -5.17 -31.03 1.67
CA GLU A 356 -4.47 -31.28 2.94
C GLU A 356 -5.29 -30.78 4.15
N LEU A 357 -5.87 -29.59 4.05
CA LEU A 357 -6.75 -29.06 5.09
C LEU A 357 -7.95 -30.00 5.31
N THR A 358 -8.60 -30.43 4.24
CA THR A 358 -9.73 -31.36 4.29
C THR A 358 -9.36 -32.66 4.99
N LEU A 359 -8.21 -33.25 4.66
CA LEU A 359 -7.70 -34.45 5.32
C LEU A 359 -7.42 -34.22 6.81
N ARG A 360 -6.87 -33.07 7.19
CA ARG A 360 -6.63 -32.71 8.61
C ARG A 360 -7.94 -32.56 9.36
N LEU A 361 -8.95 -31.92 8.77
CA LEU A 361 -10.28 -31.78 9.36
C LEU A 361 -10.93 -33.15 9.56
N GLN A 362 -10.86 -34.05 8.57
CA GLN A 362 -11.45 -35.40 8.68
C GLN A 362 -10.87 -36.23 9.83
N ARG A 363 -9.60 -36.02 10.18
CA ARG A 363 -8.91 -36.72 11.29
C ARG A 363 -9.22 -36.15 12.68
N ASN A 364 -9.89 -35.01 12.76
CA ASN A 364 -10.24 -34.36 14.03
C ASN A 364 -11.74 -34.02 14.06
N PRO A 365 -12.57 -34.79 14.78
CA PRO A 365 -14.02 -34.58 14.84
C PRO A 365 -14.43 -33.18 15.30
N GLU A 366 -13.68 -32.56 16.21
CA GLU A 366 -13.95 -31.22 16.72
C GLU A 366 -13.72 -30.16 15.63
N LEU A 367 -12.57 -30.22 14.96
CA LEU A 367 -12.25 -29.31 13.85
C LEU A 367 -13.19 -29.53 12.66
N ARG A 368 -13.56 -30.78 12.35
CA ARG A 368 -14.53 -31.10 11.31
C ARG A 368 -15.89 -30.46 11.59
N ARG A 369 -16.36 -30.55 12.84
CA ARG A 369 -17.63 -29.93 13.25
C ARG A 369 -17.59 -28.42 13.07
N ARG A 370 -16.46 -27.78 13.37
CA ARG A 370 -16.33 -26.31 13.32
C ARG A 370 -16.04 -25.76 11.92
N TYR A 371 -15.24 -26.45 11.10
CA TYR A 371 -14.70 -25.92 9.85
C TYR A 371 -15.01 -26.76 8.60
N GLY A 372 -15.70 -27.90 8.74
CA GLY A 372 -15.90 -28.84 7.65
C GLY A 372 -16.63 -28.28 6.42
N GLY A 373 -17.51 -27.28 6.60
CA GLY A 373 -18.23 -26.62 5.50
C GLY A 373 -17.53 -25.39 4.89
N LEU A 374 -16.37 -24.99 5.42
CA LEU A 374 -15.74 -23.70 5.08
C LEU A 374 -15.41 -23.56 3.58
N LEU A 375 -14.84 -24.61 2.98
CA LEU A 375 -14.42 -24.58 1.57
C LEU A 375 -15.61 -24.59 0.60
N ASP A 376 -16.68 -25.30 0.95
CA ASP A 376 -17.93 -25.33 0.18
C ASP A 376 -18.60 -23.97 0.20
N ASP A 377 -18.66 -23.34 1.37
CA ASP A 377 -19.18 -21.98 1.54
C ASP A 377 -18.35 -20.97 0.76
N PHE A 378 -17.02 -21.06 0.79
CA PHE A 378 -16.18 -20.19 -0.05
C PHE A 378 -16.50 -20.38 -1.53
N THR A 379 -16.55 -21.61 -2.02
CA THR A 379 -16.86 -21.88 -3.43
C THR A 379 -18.18 -21.25 -3.84
N ARG A 380 -19.23 -21.49 -3.04
CA ARG A 380 -20.58 -20.95 -3.28
C ARG A 380 -20.61 -19.42 -3.27
N PHE A 381 -20.04 -18.79 -2.25
CA PHE A 381 -20.08 -17.33 -2.12
C PHE A 381 -19.22 -16.59 -3.15
N TYR A 382 -18.05 -17.15 -3.52
CA TYR A 382 -17.21 -16.56 -4.55
C TYR A 382 -17.84 -16.62 -5.94
N GLN A 383 -18.55 -17.72 -6.25
CA GLN A 383 -19.33 -17.83 -7.49
C GLN A 383 -20.47 -16.81 -7.52
N GLN A 384 -21.27 -16.73 -6.45
CA GLN A 384 -22.41 -15.82 -6.38
C GLN A 384 -22.01 -14.34 -6.51
N ARG A 385 -20.85 -13.95 -5.97
CA ARG A 385 -20.44 -12.54 -5.98
C ARG A 385 -19.74 -12.08 -7.27
N ALA A 386 -19.39 -12.98 -8.19
CA ALA A 386 -18.54 -12.61 -9.34
C ALA A 386 -19.11 -11.47 -10.20
N PRO A 387 -20.41 -11.42 -10.55
CA PRO A 387 -20.97 -10.30 -11.31
C PRO A 387 -20.93 -8.98 -10.53
N LEU A 388 -21.19 -9.03 -9.21
CA LEU A 388 -21.14 -7.88 -8.31
C LEU A 388 -19.73 -7.31 -8.21
N VAL A 389 -18.71 -8.17 -8.15
CA VAL A 389 -17.30 -7.75 -8.06
C VAL A 389 -16.88 -6.98 -9.30
N ARG A 390 -17.24 -7.44 -10.50
CA ARG A 390 -16.93 -6.72 -11.74
C ARG A 390 -17.59 -5.34 -11.78
N ALA A 391 -18.88 -5.27 -11.47
CA ALA A 391 -19.62 -4.02 -11.41
C ALA A 391 -18.99 -3.04 -10.39
N ALA A 392 -18.62 -3.54 -9.21
CA ALA A 392 -17.96 -2.73 -8.18
C ALA A 392 -16.58 -2.22 -8.61
N ILE A 393 -15.80 -3.03 -9.34
CA ILE A 393 -14.49 -2.62 -9.88
C ILE A 393 -14.66 -1.52 -10.93
N TYR A 394 -15.51 -1.72 -11.94
CA TYR A 394 -15.75 -0.70 -12.96
C TYR A 394 -16.26 0.59 -12.34
N TYR A 395 -17.25 0.50 -11.44
CA TYR A 395 -17.74 1.68 -10.73
C TYR A 395 -16.62 2.39 -9.96
N SER A 396 -15.84 1.68 -9.15
CA SER A 396 -14.82 2.30 -8.30
C SER A 396 -13.59 2.81 -9.06
N GLU A 397 -13.12 2.12 -10.09
CA GLU A 397 -12.01 2.60 -10.92
C GLU A 397 -12.45 3.77 -11.81
N ILE A 398 -13.65 3.74 -12.40
CA ILE A 398 -14.14 4.84 -13.24
C ILE A 398 -14.41 6.07 -12.37
N THR A 399 -15.24 5.95 -11.34
CA THR A 399 -15.71 7.11 -10.55
C THR A 399 -14.72 7.59 -9.49
N GLY A 400 -13.82 6.72 -9.04
CA GLY A 400 -12.92 7.01 -7.93
C GLY A 400 -11.46 7.26 -8.33
N ARG A 401 -11.02 6.78 -9.50
CA ARG A 401 -9.60 6.75 -9.88
C ARG A 401 -9.28 7.38 -11.24
N ASN A 402 -10.05 7.07 -12.27
CA ASN A 402 -9.68 7.39 -13.65
C ASN A 402 -10.34 8.70 -14.12
N VAL A 403 -11.65 8.88 -13.90
CA VAL A 403 -12.38 10.11 -14.25
C VAL A 403 -12.39 11.07 -13.06
N ASP A 404 -11.65 12.18 -13.19
CA ASP A 404 -11.49 13.18 -12.13
C ASP A 404 -12.78 13.97 -11.88
N LEU A 405 -13.62 14.21 -12.89
CA LEU A 405 -14.94 14.85 -12.76
C LEU A 405 -15.81 14.14 -11.72
N PHE A 406 -15.87 12.80 -11.76
CA PHE A 406 -16.63 12.03 -10.77
C PHE A 406 -16.03 12.12 -9.37
N ARG A 407 -14.69 12.19 -9.26
CA ARG A 407 -14.03 12.41 -7.99
C ARG A 407 -14.34 13.81 -7.44
N LEU A 408 -14.37 14.83 -8.28
CA LEU A 408 -14.76 16.19 -7.92
C LEU A 408 -16.23 16.25 -7.47
N ALA A 409 -17.14 15.57 -8.16
CA ALA A 409 -18.53 15.44 -7.76
C ALA A 409 -18.68 14.75 -6.39
N ALA A 410 -17.85 13.72 -6.12
CA ALA A 410 -17.84 13.07 -4.80
C ALA A 410 -17.38 14.01 -3.68
N TYR A 411 -16.46 14.95 -3.94
CA TYR A 411 -16.08 15.99 -2.98
C TYR A 411 -17.18 17.05 -2.82
N ALA A 412 -17.84 17.48 -3.90
CA ALA A 412 -18.97 18.39 -3.83
C ALA A 412 -20.11 17.82 -2.97
N ARG A 413 -20.42 16.53 -3.13
CA ARG A 413 -21.41 15.83 -2.29
C ARG A 413 -21.02 15.79 -0.81
N ARG A 414 -19.72 15.79 -0.47
CA ARG A 414 -19.28 15.89 0.94
C ARG A 414 -19.62 17.26 1.52
N LEU A 415 -19.45 18.32 0.75
CA LEU A 415 -19.85 19.67 1.15
C LEU A 415 -21.36 19.77 1.36
N GLU A 416 -22.14 19.23 0.42
CA GLU A 416 -23.60 19.17 0.51
C GLU A 416 -24.06 18.39 1.76
N ASN A 417 -23.46 17.22 2.01
CA ASN A 417 -23.80 16.42 3.18
C ASN A 417 -23.40 17.12 4.49
N ALA A 418 -22.25 17.80 4.52
CA ALA A 418 -21.84 18.57 5.70
C ALA A 418 -22.83 19.70 5.99
N PHE A 419 -23.32 20.37 4.94
CA PHE A 419 -24.38 21.37 5.07
C PHE A 419 -25.69 20.77 5.57
N LYS A 420 -26.14 19.66 4.99
CA LYS A 420 -27.39 18.98 5.41
C LYS A 420 -27.35 18.53 6.87
N ASN A 421 -26.19 18.07 7.35
CA ASN A 421 -26.05 17.51 8.69
C ASN A 421 -25.77 18.57 9.77
N HIS A 422 -25.08 19.66 9.42
CA HIS A 422 -24.55 20.62 10.41
C HIS A 422 -24.73 22.10 9.99
N GLY A 423 -25.56 22.37 8.98
CA GLY A 423 -25.87 23.72 8.50
C GLY A 423 -24.65 24.45 7.91
N PRO A 424 -24.70 25.79 7.84
CA PRO A 424 -23.62 26.62 7.29
C PRO A 424 -22.24 26.36 7.91
N GLN A 425 -22.18 26.16 9.23
CA GLN A 425 -20.90 25.90 9.93
C GLN A 425 -20.28 24.56 9.51
N GLY A 426 -21.11 23.53 9.28
CA GLY A 426 -20.67 22.26 8.71
C GLY A 426 -20.03 22.41 7.34
N PHE A 427 -20.68 23.20 6.48
CA PHE A 427 -20.17 23.51 5.16
C PHE A 427 -18.83 24.25 5.22
N GLU A 428 -18.71 25.30 6.04
CA GLU A 428 -17.46 26.07 6.18
C GLU A 428 -16.31 25.20 6.66
N SER A 429 -16.53 24.38 7.69
CA SER A 429 -15.52 23.42 8.16
C SER A 429 -15.14 22.40 7.08
N ALA A 430 -16.10 21.84 6.36
CA ALA A 430 -15.83 20.91 5.27
C ALA A 430 -15.09 21.59 4.10
N ARG A 431 -15.44 22.84 3.77
CA ARG A 431 -14.77 23.67 2.77
C ARG A 431 -13.31 23.86 3.14
N ASP A 432 -13.02 24.31 4.35
CA ASP A 432 -11.65 24.61 4.78
C ASP A 432 -10.76 23.35 4.76
N ASN A 433 -11.35 22.19 5.08
CA ASN A 433 -10.66 20.90 4.98
C ASN A 433 -10.45 20.42 3.53
N LEU A 434 -11.36 20.75 2.61
CA LEU A 434 -11.32 20.27 1.23
C LEU A 434 -10.61 21.23 0.27
N LEU A 435 -10.52 22.52 0.60
CA LEU A 435 -9.91 23.53 -0.26
C LEU A 435 -8.48 23.17 -0.67
N PRO A 436 -7.56 22.74 0.23
CA PRO A 436 -6.22 22.33 -0.17
C PRO A 436 -6.22 21.11 -1.11
N THR A 437 -7.23 20.24 -1.00
CA THR A 437 -7.39 19.11 -1.91
C THR A 437 -7.83 19.57 -3.29
N PHE A 438 -8.76 20.52 -3.38
CA PHE A 438 -9.18 21.10 -4.65
C PHE A 438 -8.02 21.84 -5.33
N GLU A 439 -7.29 22.70 -4.63
CA GLU A 439 -6.14 23.42 -5.16
C GLU A 439 -5.11 22.46 -5.79
N ARG A 440 -4.79 21.37 -5.09
CA ARG A 440 -3.87 20.34 -5.59
C ARG A 440 -4.41 19.61 -6.83
N ILE A 441 -5.71 19.34 -6.89
CA ILE A 441 -6.32 18.68 -8.05
C ILE A 441 -6.32 19.65 -9.25
N TYR A 442 -6.85 20.86 -9.08
CA TYR A 442 -6.98 21.85 -10.16
C TYR A 442 -5.63 22.33 -10.70
N LYS A 443 -4.56 22.32 -9.89
CA LYS A 443 -3.19 22.57 -10.39
C LYS A 443 -2.79 21.67 -11.57
N ASN A 444 -3.23 20.41 -11.53
CA ASN A 444 -2.85 19.40 -12.52
C ASN A 444 -3.99 19.02 -13.47
N TYR A 445 -5.22 19.47 -13.21
CA TYR A 445 -6.40 19.04 -13.93
C TYR A 445 -6.49 19.67 -15.33
N ARG A 446 -6.85 18.85 -16.32
CA ARG A 446 -7.14 19.24 -17.70
C ARG A 446 -8.50 18.64 -18.08
N PRO A 447 -9.59 19.44 -18.11
CA PRO A 447 -10.93 18.93 -18.36
C PRO A 447 -11.06 18.24 -19.72
N GLU A 448 -10.33 18.71 -20.73
CA GLU A 448 -10.30 18.11 -22.06
C GLU A 448 -9.72 16.69 -22.07
N ILE A 449 -8.69 16.42 -21.25
CA ILE A 449 -8.12 15.08 -21.11
C ILE A 449 -9.08 14.18 -20.33
N ASP A 450 -9.69 14.71 -19.27
CA ASP A 450 -10.61 13.94 -18.43
C ASP A 450 -11.90 13.58 -19.17
N ARG A 451 -12.39 14.47 -20.04
CA ARG A 451 -13.46 14.21 -21.01
C ARG A 451 -13.12 13.03 -21.92
N ASP A 452 -11.93 13.03 -22.48
CA ASP A 452 -11.49 11.97 -23.40
C ASP A 452 -11.29 10.63 -22.64
N VAL A 453 -10.81 10.67 -21.40
CA VAL A 453 -10.75 9.49 -20.51
C VAL A 453 -12.14 8.97 -20.20
N PHE A 454 -13.11 9.84 -19.87
CA PHE A 454 -14.50 9.45 -19.65
C PHE A 454 -15.07 8.72 -20.88
N ALA A 455 -14.92 9.30 -22.07
CA ALA A 455 -15.41 8.69 -23.31
C ALA A 455 -14.77 7.32 -23.57
N ALA A 456 -13.50 7.13 -23.19
CA ALA A 456 -12.79 5.87 -23.37
C ALA A 456 -13.26 4.77 -22.39
N VAL A 457 -13.55 5.11 -21.13
CA VAL A 457 -13.86 4.10 -20.10
C VAL A 457 -15.34 3.79 -19.93
N MET A 458 -16.25 4.71 -20.26
CA MET A 458 -17.69 4.50 -20.09
C MET A 458 -18.29 3.32 -20.88
N PRO A 459 -17.75 2.89 -22.05
CA PRO A 459 -18.24 1.68 -22.69
C PRO A 459 -18.07 0.42 -21.83
N LEU A 460 -17.03 0.33 -20.99
CA LEU A 460 -16.88 -0.78 -20.04
C LEU A 460 -18.05 -0.84 -19.05
N TYR A 461 -18.56 0.32 -18.63
CA TYR A 461 -19.67 0.40 -17.70
C TYR A 461 -21.03 0.10 -18.36
N LEU A 462 -21.26 0.60 -19.58
CA LEU A 462 -22.56 0.46 -20.26
C LEU A 462 -22.73 -0.86 -21.01
N GLU A 463 -21.66 -1.45 -21.54
CA GLU A 463 -21.75 -2.58 -22.48
C GLU A 463 -21.37 -3.92 -21.82
N GLU A 464 -20.46 -3.92 -20.84
CA GLU A 464 -19.96 -5.16 -20.23
C GLU A 464 -20.63 -5.52 -18.90
N LEU A 465 -21.49 -4.65 -18.37
CA LEU A 465 -22.24 -4.91 -17.14
C LEU A 465 -23.70 -5.30 -17.44
N PRO A 466 -24.28 -6.24 -16.69
CA PRO A 466 -25.72 -6.48 -16.71
C PRO A 466 -26.53 -5.20 -16.43
N GLU A 467 -27.67 -5.05 -17.12
CA GLU A 467 -28.49 -3.83 -17.10
C GLU A 467 -28.86 -3.33 -15.69
N HIS A 468 -29.13 -4.26 -14.76
CA HIS A 468 -29.51 -3.92 -13.38
C HIS A 468 -28.37 -3.34 -12.54
N PHE A 469 -27.12 -3.36 -13.02
CA PHE A 469 -25.97 -2.68 -12.40
C PHE A 469 -25.68 -1.30 -13.00
N ILE A 470 -26.38 -0.93 -14.08
CA ILE A 470 -26.17 0.32 -14.79
C ILE A 470 -27.16 1.37 -14.28
N ALA A 471 -26.63 2.51 -13.83
CA ALA A 471 -27.44 3.66 -13.40
C ALA A 471 -28.36 4.13 -14.55
N ALA A 472 -29.62 4.44 -14.23
CA ALA A 472 -30.59 4.90 -15.21
C ALA A 472 -30.15 6.23 -15.85
N GLU A 473 -29.57 7.12 -15.05
CA GLU A 473 -29.05 8.42 -15.45
C GLU A 473 -27.89 8.28 -16.44
N ALA A 474 -27.03 7.27 -16.27
CA ALA A 474 -25.95 6.99 -17.22
C ALA A 474 -26.50 6.58 -18.59
N ARG A 475 -27.54 5.74 -18.63
CA ARG A 475 -28.21 5.33 -19.87
C ARG A 475 -28.93 6.49 -20.54
N GLN A 476 -29.65 7.29 -19.76
CA GLN A 476 -30.36 8.46 -20.25
C GLN A 476 -29.39 9.49 -20.83
N GLY A 477 -28.28 9.76 -20.15
CA GLY A 477 -27.23 10.65 -20.65
C GLY A 477 -26.64 10.15 -21.97
N PHE A 478 -26.30 8.87 -22.05
CA PHE A 478 -25.79 8.27 -23.29
C PHE A 478 -26.80 8.32 -24.44
N GLN A 479 -28.08 8.05 -24.18
CA GLN A 479 -29.15 8.14 -25.18
C GLN A 479 -29.40 9.58 -25.64
N ALA A 480 -29.40 10.55 -24.71
CA ALA A 480 -29.55 11.97 -25.02
C ALA A 480 -28.40 12.50 -25.90
N ALA A 481 -27.23 11.89 -25.78
CA ALA A 481 -26.06 12.15 -26.62
C ALA A 481 -26.08 11.41 -27.97
N GLY A 482 -27.18 10.74 -28.34
CA GLY A 482 -27.29 10.00 -29.60
C GLY A 482 -26.55 8.66 -29.61
N ASN A 483 -26.30 8.06 -28.44
CA ASN A 483 -25.51 6.85 -28.26
C ASN A 483 -24.06 6.99 -28.73
N ASP A 484 -23.49 8.18 -28.59
CA ASP A 484 -22.09 8.47 -28.90
C ASP A 484 -21.35 8.91 -27.63
N TYR A 485 -20.29 8.18 -27.27
CA TYR A 485 -19.54 8.43 -26.04
C TYR A 485 -18.77 9.75 -26.06
N GLN A 486 -18.32 10.20 -27.24
CA GLN A 486 -17.61 11.48 -27.39
C GLN A 486 -18.58 12.64 -27.24
N GLN A 487 -19.76 12.54 -27.87
CA GLN A 487 -20.82 13.53 -27.73
C GLN A 487 -21.33 13.59 -26.29
N TRP A 488 -21.47 12.44 -25.62
CA TRP A 488 -21.88 12.40 -24.22
C TRP A 488 -20.85 13.07 -23.32
N ALA A 489 -19.57 12.78 -23.54
CA ALA A 489 -18.49 13.43 -22.83
C ALA A 489 -18.48 14.95 -23.08
N ALA A 490 -18.66 15.38 -24.33
CA ALA A 490 -18.71 16.81 -24.66
C ALA A 490 -19.85 17.53 -23.93
N GLN A 491 -21.06 16.96 -23.92
CA GLN A 491 -22.21 17.53 -23.21
C GLN A 491 -22.05 17.55 -21.69
N LEU A 492 -21.35 16.55 -21.13
CA LEU A 492 -21.15 16.46 -19.68
C LEU A 492 -20.08 17.43 -19.15
N PHE A 493 -19.11 17.79 -19.99
CA PHE A 493 -17.96 18.65 -19.64
C PHE A 493 -18.10 20.10 -20.13
N GLU A 494 -19.16 20.43 -20.86
CA GLU A 494 -19.61 21.81 -21.13
C GLU A 494 -20.17 22.47 -19.87
#